data_AF-A0A820PGB4-F1
#
_entry.id   AF-A0A820PGB4-F1
#
_cell.length_a   1.000
_cell.length_b   1.000
_cell.length_c   1.000
_cell.angle_alpha   90.00
_cell.angle_beta   90.00
_cell.angle_gamma   90.00
#
_symmetry.space_group_name_H-M   'P 1'
#
loop_
_entity.id
_entity.type
_entity.pdbx_description
1 polymer ?
#
loop_
_entity_poly.entity_id
_entity_poly.type
_entity_poly.pdbx_seq_one_letter_code
_entity_poly.pdbx_strand_id
1 'polypeptide(L)'
;SLHGVTEGFIHTPNYPSGYPNNRACSKTVPSPDDGHRLKVYALDFDIEGLSVLRLLGVKRVNDWLQINNSGEKMFGTRPAYTLLFDDIIEASLMFKSDFANTKRPYNGFLLYFI
;
A
#
# COMPACT_ATOMS: atom_id res chain seq x y z
N SER A 1 9.79 -13.82 18.81
CA SER A 1 10.64 -12.71 18.34
C SER A 1 11.39 -13.20 17.12
N LEU A 2 11.18 -12.58 15.95
CA LEU A 2 11.91 -12.92 14.72
C LEU A 2 13.23 -12.13 14.71
N HIS A 3 14.18 -12.52 15.57
CA HIS A 3 15.53 -11.99 15.46
C HIS A 3 16.17 -12.54 14.17
N GLY A 4 16.52 -11.66 13.23
CA GLY A 4 17.36 -12.00 12.06
C GLY A 4 16.71 -11.85 10.67
N VAL A 5 15.48 -11.33 10.55
CA VAL A 5 14.86 -11.03 9.26
C VAL A 5 14.98 -9.54 8.97
N THR A 6 15.99 -9.14 8.18
CA THR A 6 16.27 -7.73 7.85
C THR A 6 15.40 -7.17 6.73
N GLU A 7 14.73 -8.03 5.97
CA GLU A 7 13.92 -7.63 4.82
C GLU A 7 12.61 -8.43 4.74
N GLY A 8 11.62 -7.90 4.04
CA GLY A 8 10.34 -8.58 3.90
C GLY A 8 9.44 -8.02 2.81
N PHE A 9 8.38 -8.76 2.51
CA PHE A 9 7.41 -8.39 1.48
C PHE A 9 6.00 -8.33 2.06
N ILE A 10 5.23 -7.33 1.64
CA ILE A 10 3.80 -7.24 1.92
C ILE A 10 3.06 -6.89 0.66
N HIS A 11 2.00 -7.64 0.37
CA HIS A 11 1.17 -7.41 -0.79
C HIS A 11 -0.31 -7.39 -0.42
N THR A 12 -1.14 -6.86 -1.32
CA THR A 12 -2.59 -6.99 -1.23
C THR A 12 -3.02 -8.47 -1.23
N PRO A 13 -4.19 -8.81 -0.67
CA PRO A 13 -4.77 -10.14 -0.85
C PRO A 13 -4.88 -10.48 -2.34
N ASN A 14 -4.63 -11.74 -2.69
CA ASN A 14 -4.68 -12.30 -4.05
C ASN A 14 -3.60 -11.83 -5.04
N TYR A 15 -2.69 -10.92 -4.66
CA TYR A 15 -1.58 -10.50 -5.54
C TYR A 15 -0.85 -11.72 -6.15
N PRO A 16 -0.56 -11.74 -7.48
CA PRO A 16 -0.67 -10.63 -8.44
C PRO A 16 -2.05 -10.45 -9.08
N SER A 17 -3.05 -11.24 -8.68
CA SER A 17 -4.43 -11.01 -9.10
C SER A 17 -5.07 -9.85 -8.33
N GLY A 18 -6.23 -9.39 -8.80
CA GLY A 18 -6.89 -8.23 -8.21
C GLY A 18 -7.33 -8.41 -6.76
N TYR A 19 -7.20 -7.33 -5.99
CA TYR A 19 -7.62 -7.29 -4.60
C TYR A 19 -9.16 -7.28 -4.46
N PRO A 20 -9.70 -7.82 -3.37
CA PRO A 20 -11.14 -7.82 -3.12
C PRO A 20 -11.70 -6.43 -2.77
N ASN A 21 -12.95 -6.18 -3.17
CA ASN A 21 -13.71 -4.98 -2.80
C ASN A 21 -14.13 -5.02 -1.31
N ASN A 22 -14.51 -3.87 -0.76
CA ASN A 22 -14.97 -3.65 0.61
C ASN A 22 -14.03 -4.18 1.68
N ARG A 23 -12.73 -3.96 1.53
CA ARG A 23 -11.73 -4.35 2.53
C ARG A 23 -11.14 -3.17 3.25
N ALA A 24 -10.85 -3.41 4.53
CA ALA A 24 -9.95 -2.60 5.33
C ALA A 24 -8.94 -3.56 5.95
N CYS A 25 -7.69 -3.47 5.55
CA CYS A 25 -6.61 -4.31 6.04
C CYS A 25 -5.59 -3.41 6.72
N SER A 26 -5.23 -3.76 7.96
CA SER A 26 -4.14 -3.13 8.68
C SER A 26 -3.01 -4.13 8.89
N LYS A 27 -1.76 -3.67 8.78
CA LYS A 27 -0.60 -4.48 9.10
C LYS A 27 0.51 -3.61 9.67
N THR A 28 1.09 -4.05 10.77
CA THR A 28 2.26 -3.43 11.39
C THR A 28 3.50 -4.22 11.01
N VAL A 29 4.54 -3.52 10.58
CA VAL A 29 5.86 -4.07 10.27
C VAL A 29 6.84 -3.47 11.28
N PRO A 30 7.28 -4.24 12.28
CA PRO A 30 8.30 -3.77 13.20
C PRO A 30 9.67 -3.75 12.51
N SER A 31 10.59 -2.92 13.00
CA SER A 31 12.01 -3.05 12.67
C SER A 31 12.51 -4.48 12.96
N PRO A 32 13.39 -5.04 12.11
CA PRO A 32 14.06 -6.33 12.32
C PRO A 32 14.72 -6.51 13.69
N ASP A 33 15.23 -5.41 14.23
CA ASP A 33 16.02 -5.33 15.46
C ASP A 33 16.06 -3.88 15.99
N ASP A 34 16.59 -3.75 17.21
CA ASP A 34 16.59 -2.50 17.97
C ASP A 34 17.44 -1.42 17.29
N GLY A 35 16.77 -0.44 16.69
CA GLY A 35 17.40 0.77 16.14
C GLY A 35 17.65 0.78 14.64
N HIS A 36 17.38 -0.31 13.91
CA HIS A 36 17.33 -0.23 12.46
C HIS A 36 16.11 0.56 12.00
N ARG A 37 16.29 1.27 10.89
CA ARG A 37 15.27 2.09 10.28
C ARG A 37 14.91 1.49 8.93
N LEU A 38 13.63 1.22 8.75
CA LEU A 38 13.04 0.65 7.57
C LEU A 38 12.98 1.67 6.43
N LYS A 39 13.19 1.16 5.22
CA LYS A 39 12.79 1.74 3.95
C LYS A 39 11.69 0.89 3.35
N VAL A 40 10.71 1.54 2.75
CA VAL A 40 9.57 0.88 2.10
C VAL A 40 9.60 1.22 0.62
N TYR A 41 9.77 0.20 -0.21
CA TYR A 41 9.74 0.32 -1.67
C TYR A 41 8.46 -0.28 -2.23
N ALA A 42 7.84 0.37 -3.21
CA ALA A 42 6.85 -0.25 -4.07
C ALA A 42 7.56 -0.96 -5.24
N LEU A 43 7.49 -2.29 -5.27
CA LEU A 43 7.96 -3.09 -6.40
C LEU A 43 6.87 -3.18 -7.49
N ASP A 44 5.62 -3.24 -7.06
CA ASP A 44 4.44 -3.12 -7.91
C ASP A 44 3.37 -2.35 -7.15
N PHE A 45 2.64 -1.48 -7.85
CA PHE A 45 1.61 -0.63 -7.25
C PHE A 45 0.63 -0.20 -8.33
N ASP A 46 -0.59 -0.69 -8.25
CA ASP A 46 -1.74 -0.38 -9.09
C ASP A 46 -3.02 -0.44 -8.25
N ILE A 47 -3.44 0.72 -7.72
CA ILE A 47 -4.62 0.88 -6.86
C ILE A 47 -5.62 1.83 -7.53
N GLU A 48 -6.92 1.53 -7.44
CA GLU A 48 -7.98 2.40 -7.97
C GLU A 48 -8.07 3.74 -7.23
N GLY A 49 -7.42 4.74 -7.78
CA GLY A 49 -7.30 6.03 -7.08
C GLY A 49 -8.43 7.02 -7.25
N LEU A 50 -9.10 7.03 -8.40
CA LEU A 50 -10.03 8.12 -8.73
C LEU A 50 -11.31 7.55 -9.31
N SER A 51 -12.41 7.94 -8.68
CA SER A 51 -13.75 7.67 -9.16
C SER A 51 -13.93 8.11 -10.63
N VAL A 52 -14.74 7.37 -11.39
CA VAL A 52 -15.25 7.82 -12.70
C VAL A 52 -15.87 9.23 -12.62
N LEU A 53 -16.40 9.62 -11.45
CA LEU A 53 -16.98 10.93 -11.19
C LEU A 53 -15.96 12.08 -11.20
N ARG A 54 -14.65 11.79 -11.30
CA ARG A 54 -13.62 12.83 -11.52
C ARG A 54 -13.94 13.68 -12.75
N LEU A 55 -14.51 13.07 -13.80
CA LEU A 55 -14.90 13.78 -15.03
C LEU A 55 -16.01 14.82 -14.77
N LEU A 56 -16.76 14.67 -13.68
CA LEU A 56 -17.82 15.57 -13.25
C LEU A 56 -17.33 16.58 -12.18
N GLY A 57 -16.02 16.72 -11.98
CA GLY A 57 -15.44 17.59 -10.95
C GLY A 57 -15.52 17.03 -9.53
N VAL A 58 -16.08 15.84 -9.34
CA VAL A 58 -16.20 15.20 -8.02
C VAL A 58 -14.90 14.43 -7.72
N LYS A 59 -14.05 14.99 -6.88
CA LYS A 59 -12.83 14.33 -6.40
C LYS A 59 -13.19 13.36 -5.27
N ARG A 60 -13.40 12.09 -5.62
CA ARG A 60 -13.45 10.97 -4.67
C ARG A 60 -12.28 10.03 -4.92
N VAL A 61 -11.58 9.71 -3.85
CA VAL A 61 -10.58 8.63 -3.81
C VAL A 61 -11.31 7.38 -3.37
N ASN A 62 -11.33 6.37 -4.23
CA ASN A 62 -12.02 5.10 -4.00
C ASN A 62 -11.16 4.24 -3.07
N ASP A 63 -10.00 3.84 -3.57
CA ASP A 63 -9.10 2.93 -2.87
C ASP A 63 -7.79 3.64 -2.54
N TRP A 64 -7.14 3.21 -1.46
CA TRP A 64 -5.89 3.82 -1.03
C TRP A 64 -5.08 2.94 -0.09
N LEU A 65 -3.77 3.11 -0.16
CA LEU A 65 -2.82 2.72 0.87
C LEU A 65 -2.41 3.97 1.67
N GLN A 66 -2.30 3.83 2.98
CA GLN A 66 -1.70 4.82 3.87
C GLN A 66 -0.63 4.14 4.72
N ILE A 67 0.43 4.88 5.02
CA ILE A 67 1.51 4.44 5.90
C ILE A 67 1.61 5.45 7.06
N ASN A 68 1.77 4.92 8.28
CA ASN A 68 2.03 5.64 9.52
C ASN A 68 1.00 6.74 9.87
N ASN A 69 -0.27 6.52 9.49
CA ASN A 69 -1.35 7.52 9.69
C ASN A 69 -0.96 8.93 9.20
N SER A 70 -0.09 9.02 8.18
CA SER A 70 0.47 10.28 7.67
C SER A 70 -0.57 11.27 7.13
N GLY A 71 -1.82 10.85 6.96
CA GLY A 71 -2.86 11.62 6.27
C GLY A 71 -2.78 11.49 4.74
N GLU A 72 -1.64 11.05 4.20
CA GLU A 72 -1.47 10.80 2.78
C GLU A 72 -2.16 9.51 2.35
N LYS A 73 -2.90 9.57 1.24
CA LYS A 73 -3.56 8.43 0.61
C LYS A 73 -2.90 8.15 -0.73
N MET A 74 -2.19 7.03 -0.83
CA MET A 74 -1.50 6.61 -2.02
C MET A 74 -2.40 5.73 -2.89
N PHE A 75 -2.42 6.03 -4.19
CA PHE A 75 -3.20 5.31 -5.19
C PHE A 75 -2.65 5.56 -6.61
N GLY A 76 -3.26 4.92 -7.61
CA GLY A 76 -2.82 4.93 -8.99
C GLY A 76 -1.69 3.94 -9.22
N THR A 77 -0.84 4.23 -10.21
CA THR A 77 0.34 3.40 -10.52
C THR A 77 1.62 4.02 -9.94
N ARG A 78 2.61 3.18 -9.62
CA ARG A 78 3.99 3.61 -9.34
C ARG A 78 4.96 2.79 -10.19
N PRO A 79 6.08 3.40 -10.65
CA PRO A 79 7.19 2.62 -11.21
C PRO A 79 7.72 1.61 -10.19
N ALA A 80 8.30 0.51 -10.67
CA ALA A 80 8.98 -0.45 -9.82
C ALA A 80 10.14 0.21 -9.06
N TYR A 81 10.37 -0.24 -7.83
CA TYR A 81 11.36 0.30 -6.88
C TYR A 81 11.14 1.77 -6.47
N THR A 82 9.89 2.25 -6.48
CA THR A 82 9.59 3.59 -5.95
C THR A 82 9.75 3.60 -4.44
N LEU A 83 10.62 4.45 -3.89
CA LEU A 83 10.72 4.69 -2.45
C LEU A 83 9.45 5.40 -1.96
N LEU A 84 8.71 4.79 -1.05
CA LEU A 84 7.51 5.37 -0.46
C LEU A 84 7.81 6.06 0.87
N PHE A 85 8.61 5.42 1.72
CA PHE A 85 9.00 5.91 3.04
C PHE A 85 10.41 5.46 3.35
N ASP A 86 11.15 6.28 4.09
CA ASP A 86 12.45 5.97 4.65
C ASP A 86 12.50 6.34 6.13
N ASP A 87 13.52 5.84 6.81
CA ASP A 87 13.91 6.30 8.14
C ASP A 87 12.89 6.02 9.26
N ILE A 88 12.02 5.00 9.11
CA ILE A 88 10.97 4.66 10.08
C ILE A 88 11.33 3.42 10.92
N ILE A 89 11.05 3.45 12.22
CA ILE A 89 11.32 2.30 13.14
C ILE A 89 10.20 1.24 13.05
N GLU A 90 8.99 1.68 12.71
CA GLU A 90 7.84 0.81 12.52
C GLU A 90 6.98 1.38 11.39
N ALA A 91 6.48 0.49 10.53
CA ALA A 91 5.54 0.84 9.48
C ALA A 91 4.15 0.31 9.82
N SER A 92 3.18 1.20 10.03
CA SER A 92 1.76 0.89 10.14
C SER A 92 1.09 1.12 8.80
N LEU A 93 0.69 0.05 8.13
CA LEU A 93 0.03 0.07 6.83
C LEU A 93 -1.49 0.01 7.04
N MET A 94 -2.22 0.85 6.32
CA MET A 94 -3.66 0.75 6.17
C MET A 94 -4.05 0.77 4.69
N PHE A 95 -4.61 -0.33 4.22
CA PHE A 95 -5.22 -0.43 2.90
C PHE A 95 -6.74 -0.43 3.01
N LYS A 96 -7.41 0.41 2.21
CA LYS A 96 -8.86 0.38 2.05
C LYS A 96 -9.26 0.28 0.59
N SER A 97 -10.25 -0.58 0.32
CA SER A 97 -10.96 -0.66 -0.95
C SER A 97 -12.46 -0.37 -0.78
N ASP A 98 -13.06 0.31 -1.75
CA ASP A 98 -14.48 0.65 -1.77
C ASP A 98 -15.36 -0.51 -2.28
N PHE A 99 -16.62 -0.24 -2.59
CA PHE A 99 -17.57 -1.26 -3.00
C PHE A 99 -17.24 -1.95 -4.32
N ALA A 100 -16.50 -1.30 -5.21
CA ALA A 100 -16.26 -1.84 -6.54
C ALA A 100 -14.99 -1.30 -7.19
N ASN A 101 -14.15 -2.21 -7.67
CA ASN A 101 -13.19 -1.89 -8.71
C ASN A 101 -13.94 -1.56 -10.03
N THR A 102 -14.00 -0.27 -10.40
CA THR A 102 -14.97 0.24 -11.38
C THR A 102 -14.47 0.33 -12.81
N LYS A 103 -13.16 0.23 -13.05
CA LYS A 103 -12.55 0.54 -14.37
C LYS A 103 -11.85 -0.63 -15.05
N ARG A 104 -11.11 -1.43 -14.28
CA ARG A 104 -10.32 -2.58 -14.73
C ARG A 104 -9.96 -3.46 -13.53
N PRO A 105 -9.46 -4.69 -13.73
CA PRO A 105 -8.72 -5.37 -12.67
C PRO A 105 -7.48 -4.54 -12.30
N TYR A 106 -7.39 -4.15 -11.03
CA TYR A 106 -6.22 -3.50 -10.42
C TYR A 106 -5.44 -4.55 -9.62
N ASN A 107 -4.14 -4.67 -9.84
CA ASN A 107 -3.32 -5.74 -9.24
C ASN A 107 -3.05 -5.52 -7.74
N GLY A 108 -3.24 -4.31 -7.22
CA GLY A 108 -2.95 -3.95 -5.84
C GLY A 108 -1.50 -3.54 -5.66
N PHE A 109 -0.79 -4.08 -4.67
CA PHE A 109 0.60 -3.70 -4.42
C PHE A 109 1.46 -4.87 -4.00
N LEU A 110 2.77 -4.74 -4.25
CA LEU A 110 3.85 -5.51 -3.65
C LEU A 110 4.87 -4.52 -3.07
N LEU A 111 4.94 -4.46 -1.75
CA LEU A 111 5.88 -3.64 -1.00
C LEU A 111 7.05 -4.47 -0.50
N TYR A 112 8.23 -3.87 -0.52
CA TYR A 112 9.47 -4.44 -0.02
C TYR A 112 10.02 -3.56 1.12
N PHE A 113 10.35 -4.20 2.24
CA PHE A 113 10.89 -3.59 3.46
C PHE A 113 12.35 -4.02 3.61
N ILE A 114 13.23 -3.08 3.95
CA ILE A 114 14.66 -3.29 4.25
C ILE A 114 15.15 -2.24 5.23
#